data_AF-A0A915ZN68-F1
#
_entry.id   AF-A0A915ZN68-F1
#
_cell.length_a   1.000
_cell.length_b   1.000
_cell.length_c   1.000
_cell.angle_alpha   90.00
_cell.angle_beta   90.00
_cell.angle_gamma   90.00
#
_symmetry.space_group_name_H-M   'P 1'
#
loop_
_entity.id
_entity.type
_entity.pdbx_description
1 polymer ?
#
loop_
_entity_poly.entity_id
_entity_poly.type
_entity_poly.pdbx_seq_one_letter_code
_entity_poly.pdbx_strand_id
1 'polypeptide(L)'
;MQVPAKYLHDKVHAGIACNYCGKSEWKGARYKCSECLDYNLCYECIKISKLLHDEQHNFLEILDPEKEMLTLLQEEEKRRFSPEIQQQYYKIGSDPTSGKDWMDVTDQMQHDLVREFGYSGEAVQLLRRAPQLYQDDPAFRTTQVYVRNNIASFGNLKEEMLAPDCPLVR
;
A
#
# COMPACT_ATOMS: atom_id res chain seq x y z
N MET A 1 19.63 -15.11 3.42
CA MET A 1 20.98 -14.54 3.33
C MET A 1 20.94 -13.17 3.97
N GLN A 2 21.79 -12.85 4.96
CA GLN A 2 21.83 -11.52 5.56
C GLN A 2 22.56 -10.57 4.60
N VAL A 3 21.85 -9.55 4.10
CA VAL A 3 22.45 -8.46 3.34
C VAL A 3 23.30 -7.64 4.31
N PRO A 4 24.61 -7.42 4.04
CA PRO A 4 25.46 -6.64 4.92
C PRO A 4 24.90 -5.22 5.10
N ALA A 5 24.94 -4.68 6.32
CA ALA A 5 24.37 -3.36 6.68
C ALA A 5 24.85 -2.20 5.76
N LYS A 6 26.01 -2.37 5.13
CA LYS A 6 26.55 -1.43 4.14
C LYS A 6 25.80 -1.38 2.79
N TYR A 7 24.87 -2.28 2.50
CA TYR A 7 24.11 -2.23 1.24
C TYR A 7 22.72 -1.62 1.43
N LEU A 8 22.23 -1.53 2.66
CA LEU A 8 20.93 -0.93 2.96
C LEU A 8 20.93 0.58 2.72
N HIS A 9 22.07 1.25 2.93
CA HIS A 9 22.17 2.70 2.72
C HIS A 9 22.21 3.14 1.25
N ASP A 10 22.38 2.21 0.31
CA ASP A 10 22.35 2.51 -1.12
C ASP A 10 20.95 2.38 -1.73
N LYS A 11 20.00 1.81 -0.98
CA LYS A 11 18.61 1.66 -1.42
C LYS A 11 17.91 3.02 -1.43
N VAL A 12 17.06 3.22 -2.43
CA VAL A 12 16.31 4.47 -2.65
C VAL A 12 14.89 4.32 -2.10
N HIS A 13 14.45 5.30 -1.31
CA HIS A 13 13.07 5.40 -0.83
C HIS A 13 12.17 6.11 -1.85
N ALA A 14 11.63 5.38 -2.82
CA ALA A 14 10.73 5.92 -3.85
C ALA A 14 9.33 6.28 -3.31
N GLY A 15 8.68 7.30 -3.89
CA GLY A 15 7.31 7.71 -3.49
C GLY A 15 7.20 8.44 -2.16
N ILE A 16 8.33 8.87 -1.59
CA ILE A 16 8.43 9.59 -0.31
C ILE A 16 9.21 10.89 -0.53
N ALA A 17 8.83 11.93 0.21
CA ALA A 17 9.56 13.20 0.28
C ALA A 17 9.87 13.57 1.73
N CYS A 18 11.02 14.23 1.95
CA CYS A 18 11.32 14.86 3.21
C CYS A 18 10.41 16.07 3.40
N ASN A 19 9.60 16.10 4.46
CA ASN A 19 8.62 17.16 4.70
C ASN A 19 9.27 18.53 4.98
N TYR A 20 10.56 18.58 5.34
CA TYR A 20 11.26 19.84 5.56
C TYR A 20 11.98 20.35 4.31
N CYS A 21 12.90 19.56 3.74
CA CYS A 21 13.73 20.03 2.62
C CYS A 21 13.17 19.70 1.23
N GLY A 22 12.04 18.98 1.16
CA GLY A 22 11.39 18.60 -0.10
C GLY A 22 12.15 17.56 -0.92
N LYS A 23 13.32 17.08 -0.46
CA LYS A 23 14.08 16.04 -1.16
C LYS A 23 13.25 14.77 -1.27
N SER A 24 12.99 14.33 -2.49
CA SER A 24 12.35 13.07 -2.81
C SER A 24 13.37 11.99 -3.17
N GLU A 25 12.96 10.73 -3.09
CA GLU A 25 13.70 9.57 -3.63
C GLU A 25 15.19 9.53 -3.25
N TRP A 26 15.48 9.66 -1.94
CA TRP A 26 16.86 9.67 -1.47
C TRP A 26 17.38 8.29 -1.09
N LYS A 27 18.70 8.15 -1.11
CA LYS A 27 19.45 7.01 -0.59
C LYS A 27 19.72 7.17 0.90
N GLY A 28 19.74 6.05 1.62
CA GLY A 28 20.04 6.01 3.05
C GLY A 28 18.78 6.05 3.91
N ALA A 29 18.96 6.21 5.21
CA ALA A 29 17.87 6.09 6.17
C ALA A 29 16.72 7.09 5.91
N ARG A 30 15.50 6.58 6.02
CA ARG A 30 14.27 7.34 6.13
C ARG A 30 13.84 7.39 7.60
N TYR A 31 13.44 8.56 8.08
CA TYR A 31 12.92 8.73 9.43
C TYR A 31 11.46 9.13 9.38
N LYS A 32 10.55 8.22 9.72
CA LYS A 32 9.11 8.48 9.75
C LYS A 32 8.66 8.81 11.17
N CYS A 33 7.91 9.89 11.35
CA CYS A 33 7.27 10.17 12.64
C CYS A 33 6.25 9.06 12.97
N SER A 34 6.30 8.54 14.21
CA SER A 34 5.39 7.47 14.65
C SER A 34 3.97 7.94 14.93
N GLU A 35 3.78 9.23 15.18
CA GLU A 35 2.53 9.83 15.62
C GLU A 35 1.80 10.55 14.46
N CYS A 36 2.53 10.89 13.38
CA CYS A 36 1.94 11.51 12.19
C CYS A 36 1.78 10.48 11.06
N LEU A 37 0.69 10.63 10.29
CA LEU A 37 0.46 9.79 9.11
C LEU A 37 1.60 9.97 8.09
N ASP A 38 1.78 11.21 7.62
CA ASP A 38 2.66 11.53 6.51
C ASP A 38 3.71 12.58 6.89
N TYR A 39 4.65 12.19 7.76
CA TYR A 39 5.79 13.04 8.11
C TYR A 39 7.09 12.24 8.13
N ASN A 40 8.00 12.60 7.23
CA ASN A 40 9.26 11.96 6.95
C ASN A 40 10.39 12.98 6.94
N LEU A 41 11.54 12.59 7.48
CA LEU A 41 12.78 13.34 7.40
C LEU A 41 13.87 12.48 6.78
N CYS A 42 14.74 13.12 6.01
CA CYS A 42 16.00 12.52 5.58
C CYS A 42 17.06 12.63 6.68
N TYR A 43 18.20 11.97 6.48
CA TYR A 43 19.31 11.95 7.43
C TYR A 43 19.83 13.33 7.86
N GLU A 44 19.78 14.34 6.98
CA GLU A 44 20.22 15.69 7.35
C GLU A 44 19.19 16.42 8.21
N CYS A 45 17.91 16.23 7.94
CA CYS A 45 16.83 16.94 8.63
C CYS A 45 16.50 16.32 9.99
N ILE A 46 16.68 15.00 10.17
CA ILE A 46 16.43 14.36 11.47
C ILE A 46 17.32 14.91 12.58
N LYS A 47 18.55 15.36 12.25
CA LYS A 47 19.53 15.93 13.20
C LYS A 47 19.00 17.19 13.90
N ILE A 48 18.11 17.91 13.24
CA ILE A 48 17.47 19.12 13.74
C ILE A 48 15.96 18.95 13.93
N SER A 49 15.45 17.70 13.95
CA SER A 49 14.02 17.37 14.01
C SER A 49 13.26 18.09 15.11
N LYS A 50 13.85 18.25 16.30
CA LYS A 50 13.28 19.00 17.42
C LYS A 50 12.94 20.47 17.10
N LEU A 51 13.64 21.06 16.13
CA LEU A 51 13.35 22.42 15.66
C LEU A 51 12.36 22.44 14.49
N LEU A 52 12.17 21.30 13.81
CA LEU A 52 11.38 21.20 12.58
C LEU A 52 9.99 20.61 12.80
N HIS A 53 9.80 19.89 13.90
CA HIS A 53 8.61 19.12 14.24
C HIS A 53 8.42 19.08 15.76
N ASP A 54 7.27 18.59 16.21
CA ASP A 54 6.98 18.45 17.64
C ASP A 54 8.07 17.63 18.35
N GLU A 55 8.69 18.22 19.38
CA GLU A 55 9.78 17.61 20.15
C GLU A 55 9.35 16.37 20.94
N GLN A 56 8.05 16.17 21.16
CA GLN A 56 7.48 15.02 21.85
C GLN A 56 7.26 13.83 20.92
N HIS A 57 7.28 14.05 19.61
CA HIS A 57 7.07 12.99 18.62
C HIS A 57 8.35 12.19 18.39
N ASN A 58 8.20 10.88 18.25
CA ASN A 58 9.32 9.98 17.99
C ASN A 58 9.44 9.68 16.50
N PHE A 59 10.62 9.25 16.09
CA PHE A 59 10.93 8.88 14.71
C PHE A 59 11.39 7.43 14.64
N LEU A 60 10.80 6.68 13.71
CA LEU A 60 11.20 5.34 13.34
C LEU A 60 12.22 5.42 12.20
N GLU A 61 13.37 4.77 12.39
CA GLU A 61 14.40 4.63 11.35
C GLU A 61 14.07 3.45 10.44
N ILE A 62 13.99 3.72 9.14
CA ILE A 62 13.65 2.76 8.10
C ILE A 62 14.82 2.72 7.13
N LEU A 63 15.51 1.58 7.09
CA LEU A 63 16.72 1.37 6.28
C LEU A 63 16.46 0.55 5.02
N ASP A 64 15.39 -0.26 5.01
CA ASP A 64 15.12 -1.21 3.94
C ASP A 64 13.77 -0.90 3.28
N PRO A 65 13.75 -0.10 2.19
CA PRO A 65 12.52 0.21 1.48
C PRO A 65 11.84 -1.02 0.87
N GLU A 66 12.58 -2.07 0.51
CA GLU A 66 11.98 -3.31 -0.01
C GLU A 66 11.18 -4.03 1.08
N LYS A 67 11.77 -4.20 2.26
CA LYS A 67 11.07 -4.83 3.40
C LYS A 67 9.83 -4.02 3.81
N GLU A 68 9.93 -2.70 3.77
CA GLU A 68 8.80 -1.81 4.03
C GLU A 68 7.69 -1.99 2.98
N MET A 69 8.03 -1.98 1.69
CA MET A 69 7.07 -2.19 0.61
C MET A 69 6.39 -3.56 0.70
N LEU A 70 7.12 -4.61 1.10
CA LEU A 70 6.53 -5.93 1.33
C LEU A 70 5.53 -5.90 2.51
N THR A 71 5.86 -5.18 3.58
CA THR A 71 4.96 -5.03 4.74
C THR A 71 3.70 -4.26 4.35
N LEU A 72 3.84 -3.22 3.53
CA LEU A 72 2.73 -2.45 2.98
C LEU A 72 1.81 -3.32 2.12
N LEU A 73 2.36 -4.17 1.25
CA LEU A 73 1.59 -5.14 0.45
C LEU A 73 0.81 -6.13 1.30
N GLN A 74 1.42 -6.66 2.35
CA GLN A 74 0.78 -7.61 3.25
C GLN A 74 -0.37 -6.96 4.04
N GLU A 75 -0.19 -5.72 4.48
CA GLU A 75 -1.23 -4.98 5.18
C GLU A 75 -2.37 -4.58 4.24
N GLU A 76 -2.07 -4.25 2.97
CA GLU A 76 -3.08 -4.04 1.92
C GLU A 76 -3.96 -5.27 1.77
N GLU A 77 -3.34 -6.44 1.58
CA GLU A 77 -4.05 -7.70 1.41
C GLU A 77 -4.93 -8.00 2.62
N LYS A 78 -4.38 -7.85 3.82
CA LYS A 78 -5.11 -8.07 5.07
C LYS A 78 -6.31 -7.13 5.20
N ARG A 79 -6.18 -5.83 4.90
CA ARG A 79 -7.29 -4.86 4.94
C ARG A 79 -8.33 -5.18 3.90
N ARG A 80 -7.91 -5.52 2.70
CA ARG A 80 -8.79 -5.89 1.59
C ARG A 80 -9.67 -7.08 1.92
N PHE A 81 -9.14 -8.05 2.68
CA PHE A 81 -9.90 -9.21 3.17
C PHE A 81 -10.53 -9.01 4.55
N SER A 82 -10.46 -7.80 5.14
CA SER A 82 -11.05 -7.55 6.45
C SER A 82 -12.58 -7.50 6.37
N PRO A 83 -13.29 -7.90 7.44
CA PRO A 83 -14.75 -7.82 7.49
C PRO A 83 -15.29 -6.42 7.20
N GLU A 84 -14.57 -5.39 7.62
CA GLU A 84 -14.95 -3.98 7.45
C GLU A 84 -14.96 -3.57 5.98
N ILE A 85 -13.88 -3.87 5.24
CA ILE A 85 -13.79 -3.55 3.80
C ILE A 85 -14.73 -4.42 2.98
N GLN A 86 -14.83 -5.72 3.28
CA GLN A 86 -15.76 -6.62 2.60
C GLN A 86 -17.22 -6.18 2.77
N GLN A 87 -17.59 -5.67 3.94
CA GLN A 87 -18.91 -5.10 4.16
C GLN A 87 -19.13 -3.81 3.34
N GLN A 88 -18.11 -2.98 3.17
CA GLN A 88 -18.19 -1.79 2.31
C GLN A 88 -18.38 -2.17 0.84
N TYR A 89 -17.63 -3.17 0.35
CA TYR A 89 -17.83 -3.70 -1.01
C TYR A 89 -19.26 -4.19 -1.23
N TYR A 90 -19.82 -4.95 -0.29
CA TYR A 90 -21.20 -5.42 -0.38
C TYR A 90 -22.21 -4.27 -0.42
N LYS A 91 -22.05 -3.28 0.46
CA LYS A 91 -22.94 -2.11 0.55
C LYS A 91 -22.96 -1.33 -0.76
N ILE A 92 -21.80 -1.01 -1.32
CA ILE A 92 -21.70 -0.25 -2.57
C ILE A 92 -22.18 -1.07 -3.77
N GLY A 93 -21.81 -2.35 -3.85
CA GLY A 93 -22.29 -3.24 -4.92
C GLY A 93 -23.81 -3.46 -4.91
N SER A 94 -24.45 -3.27 -3.76
CA SER A 94 -25.91 -3.37 -3.59
C SER A 94 -26.64 -2.04 -3.84
N ASP A 95 -25.93 -0.92 -3.94
CA ASP A 95 -26.50 0.41 -4.14
C ASP A 95 -26.16 0.96 -5.53
N PRO A 96 -27.03 0.73 -6.54
CA PRO A 96 -26.82 1.22 -7.91
C PRO A 96 -26.94 2.74 -8.03
N THR A 97 -27.41 3.44 -6.98
CA THR A 97 -27.58 4.91 -7.00
C THR A 97 -26.34 5.65 -6.53
N SER A 98 -25.40 4.95 -5.88
CA SER A 98 -24.19 5.56 -5.31
C SER A 98 -23.24 6.15 -6.36
N GLY A 99 -23.31 5.66 -7.61
CA GLY A 99 -22.36 6.01 -8.68
C GLY A 99 -20.93 5.57 -8.40
N LYS A 100 -20.71 4.77 -7.36
CA LYS A 100 -19.42 4.20 -6.95
C LYS A 100 -19.47 2.69 -7.05
N ASP A 101 -18.31 2.06 -7.12
CA ASP A 101 -18.16 0.62 -7.06
C ASP A 101 -17.09 0.18 -6.04
N TRP A 102 -16.83 -1.12 -6.01
CA TRP A 102 -15.85 -1.72 -5.10
C TRP A 102 -14.40 -1.28 -5.43
N MET A 103 -14.13 -0.81 -6.65
CA MET A 103 -12.82 -0.24 -6.99
C MET A 103 -12.62 1.09 -6.28
N ASP A 104 -13.65 1.94 -6.14
CA ASP A 104 -13.54 3.21 -5.39
C ASP A 104 -13.18 2.97 -3.91
N VAL A 105 -13.79 1.96 -3.29
CA VAL A 105 -13.46 1.57 -1.90
C VAL A 105 -12.01 1.08 -1.81
N THR A 106 -11.58 0.29 -2.79
CA THR A 106 -10.22 -0.25 -2.85
C THR A 106 -9.19 0.86 -3.05
N ASP A 107 -9.47 1.80 -3.95
CA ASP A 107 -8.63 2.96 -4.24
C ASP A 107 -8.47 3.84 -3.00
N GLN A 108 -9.57 4.19 -2.34
CA GLN A 108 -9.54 4.97 -1.10
C GLN A 108 -8.74 4.25 -0.01
N MET A 109 -8.98 2.95 0.22
CA MET A 109 -8.26 2.15 1.21
C MET A 109 -6.75 2.14 0.94
N GLN A 110 -6.34 1.98 -0.33
CA GLN A 110 -4.93 2.02 -0.72
C GLN A 110 -4.31 3.40 -0.48
N HIS A 111 -5.02 4.48 -0.82
CA HIS A 111 -4.58 5.84 -0.54
C HIS A 111 -4.38 6.11 0.95
N ASP A 112 -5.30 5.65 1.79
CA ASP A 112 -5.18 5.80 3.24
C ASP A 112 -4.00 4.99 3.79
N LEU A 113 -3.86 3.74 3.32
CA LEU A 113 -2.79 2.84 3.76
C LEU A 113 -1.40 3.36 3.39
N VAL A 114 -1.18 3.85 2.15
CA VAL A 114 0.14 4.38 1.77
C VAL A 114 0.49 5.60 2.62
N ARG A 115 -0.48 6.47 2.93
CA ARG A 115 -0.29 7.64 3.78
C ARG A 115 -0.01 7.28 5.23
N GLU A 116 -0.60 6.22 5.76
CA GLU A 116 -0.27 5.71 7.10
C GLU A 116 1.18 5.23 7.20
N PHE A 117 1.71 4.66 6.10
CA PHE A 117 3.12 4.32 5.96
C PHE A 117 4.00 5.53 5.60
N GLY A 118 3.44 6.74 5.57
CA GLY A 118 4.12 8.00 5.27
C GLY A 118 4.55 8.17 3.82
N TYR A 119 3.98 7.41 2.90
CA TYR A 119 4.16 7.65 1.48
C TYR A 119 3.22 8.76 1.01
N SER A 120 3.62 9.43 -0.06
CA SER A 120 2.73 10.31 -0.82
C SER A 120 1.56 9.53 -1.43
N GLY A 121 0.44 10.21 -1.73
CA GLY A 121 -0.73 9.56 -2.33
C GLY A 121 -0.43 8.93 -3.70
N GLU A 122 0.53 9.48 -4.42
CA GLU A 122 1.00 9.00 -5.72
C GLU A 122 1.67 7.62 -5.63
N ALA A 123 2.12 7.22 -4.43
CA ALA A 123 2.75 5.92 -4.19
C ALA A 123 1.79 4.73 -4.30
N VAL A 124 0.47 4.95 -4.41
CA VAL A 124 -0.48 3.87 -4.73
C VAL A 124 -0.09 3.17 -6.04
N GLN A 125 0.46 3.89 -7.02
CA GLN A 125 0.95 3.27 -8.25
C GLN A 125 2.19 2.39 -8.02
N LEU A 126 3.05 2.76 -7.06
CA LEU A 126 4.20 1.94 -6.67
C LEU A 126 3.73 0.66 -5.99
N LEU A 127 2.77 0.77 -5.06
CA LEU A 127 2.15 -0.38 -4.40
C LEU A 127 1.56 -1.36 -5.42
N ARG A 128 0.75 -0.86 -6.36
CA ARG A 128 0.12 -1.67 -7.42
C ARG A 128 1.13 -2.32 -8.37
N ARG A 129 2.33 -1.73 -8.53
CA ARG A 129 3.40 -2.22 -9.41
C ARG A 129 4.49 -3.00 -8.67
N ALA A 130 4.41 -3.13 -7.35
CA ALA A 130 5.44 -3.77 -6.55
C ALA A 130 5.76 -5.21 -7.01
N PRO A 131 4.78 -6.07 -7.37
CA PRO A 131 5.09 -7.40 -7.92
C PRO A 131 5.95 -7.37 -9.20
N GLN A 132 5.83 -6.32 -10.03
CA GLN A 132 6.62 -6.14 -11.25
C GLN A 132 7.95 -5.43 -10.99
N LEU A 133 8.05 -4.62 -9.94
CA LEU A 133 9.28 -3.91 -9.58
C LEU A 133 10.26 -4.81 -8.81
N TYR A 134 9.75 -5.75 -8.01
CA TYR A 134 10.53 -6.63 -7.14
C TYR A 134 10.44 -8.11 -7.56
N GLN A 135 10.69 -8.38 -8.84
CA GLN A 135 10.49 -9.72 -9.44
C GLN A 135 11.41 -10.80 -8.84
N ASP A 136 12.60 -10.39 -8.39
CA ASP A 136 13.60 -11.29 -7.84
C ASP A 136 13.18 -11.85 -6.47
N ASP A 137 12.34 -11.12 -5.73
CA ASP A 137 11.85 -11.55 -4.43
C ASP A 137 10.51 -12.31 -4.58
N PRO A 138 10.48 -13.63 -4.28
CA PRO A 138 9.27 -14.42 -4.38
C PRO A 138 8.12 -13.94 -3.49
N ALA A 139 8.40 -13.22 -2.40
CA ALA A 139 7.37 -12.70 -1.50
C ALA A 139 6.47 -11.66 -2.19
N PHE A 140 7.00 -10.89 -3.14
CA PHE A 140 6.23 -9.91 -3.91
C PHE A 140 5.37 -10.54 -5.01
N ARG A 141 5.68 -11.76 -5.45
CA ARG A 141 4.93 -12.47 -6.49
C ARG A 141 3.64 -13.10 -5.98
N THR A 142 3.59 -13.45 -4.70
CA THR A 142 2.44 -14.14 -4.09
C THR A 142 1.33 -13.20 -3.65
N THR A 143 1.66 -11.94 -3.32
CA THR A 143 0.69 -10.96 -2.82
C THR A 143 0.26 -10.04 -3.96
N GLN A 144 -0.99 -10.19 -4.42
CA GLN A 144 -1.56 -9.37 -5.50
C GLN A 144 -2.48 -8.28 -4.93
N VAL A 145 -2.35 -7.07 -5.46
CA VAL A 145 -3.09 -5.87 -5.02
C VAL A 145 -4.43 -5.70 -5.75
N TYR A 146 -4.67 -6.44 -6.84
CA TYR A 146 -5.93 -6.43 -7.57
C TYR A 146 -6.78 -7.64 -7.19
N VAL A 147 -8.05 -7.39 -6.84
CA VAL A 147 -8.98 -8.45 -6.43
C VAL A 147 -9.50 -9.19 -7.67
N ARG A 148 -9.37 -10.52 -7.63
CA ARG A 148 -10.42 -11.42 -8.13
C ARG A 148 -11.64 -11.23 -7.24
N ASN A 149 -12.43 -10.17 -7.43
CA ASN A 149 -13.74 -10.10 -6.79
C ASN A 149 -14.67 -11.04 -7.56
N ASN A 150 -14.37 -12.34 -7.53
CA ASN A 150 -15.27 -13.40 -7.95
C ASN A 150 -16.33 -13.53 -6.86
N ILE A 151 -17.17 -12.50 -6.75
CA ILE A 151 -18.44 -12.64 -6.07
C ILE A 151 -19.25 -13.51 -7.01
N ALA A 152 -19.19 -14.83 -6.81
CA ALA A 152 -20.36 -15.64 -7.11
C ALA A 152 -21.45 -15.07 -6.18
N SER A 153 -22.23 -14.12 -6.69
CA SER A 153 -23.48 -13.71 -6.07
C SER A 153 -24.28 -14.98 -5.80
N PHE A 154 -25.08 -15.03 -4.72
CA PHE A 154 -26.04 -16.11 -4.51
C PHE A 154 -26.79 -16.38 -5.82
N GLY A 155 -26.34 -17.40 -6.52
CA GLY A 155 -26.83 -17.85 -7.80
C GLY A 155 -27.24 -19.29 -7.62
N ASN A 156 -28.17 -19.75 -8.43
CA ASN A 156 -28.68 -21.11 -8.32
C ASN A 156 -27.66 -22.18 -8.77
N LEU A 157 -26.40 -21.79 -8.98
CA LEU A 157 -25.32 -22.62 -9.48
C LEU A 157 -24.67 -23.39 -8.32
N LYS A 158 -24.60 -24.71 -8.47
CA LYS A 158 -23.94 -25.63 -7.54
C LYS A 158 -22.75 -26.30 -8.26
N GLU A 159 -21.84 -26.87 -7.49
CA GLU A 159 -20.83 -27.80 -8.01
C GLU A 159 -21.53 -28.85 -8.90
N GLU A 160 -20.94 -29.16 -10.07
CA GLU A 160 -21.49 -30.01 -11.16
C GLU A 160 -22.53 -29.38 -12.12
N MET A 161 -22.97 -28.14 -11.89
CA MET A 161 -23.80 -27.45 -12.89
C MET A 161 -22.96 -26.91 -14.04
N LEU A 162 -23.38 -27.15 -15.29
CA LEU A 162 -22.78 -26.52 -16.47
C LEU A 162 -22.90 -25.00 -16.36
N ALA A 163 -21.79 -24.30 -16.55
CA ALA A 163 -21.79 -22.85 -16.59
C ALA A 163 -22.71 -22.39 -17.75
N PRO A 164 -23.68 -21.50 -17.49
CA PRO A 164 -24.55 -21.00 -18.55
C PRO A 164 -23.71 -20.22 -19.57
N ASP A 165 -24.00 -20.44 -20.85
CA ASP A 165 -23.38 -19.69 -21.93
C ASP A 165 -23.72 -18.20 -21.77
N CYS A 166 -22.70 -17.40 -21.45
CA CYS A 166 -22.82 -15.96 -21.35
C CYS A 166 -22.48 -15.35 -22.71
N PRO A 167 -23.46 -14.85 -23.49
CA PRO A 167 -23.17 -14.18 -24.74
C PRO A 167 -22.33 -12.93 -24.45
N LEU A 168 -21.20 -12.80 -25.14
CA LEU A 168 -20.31 -11.64 -25.05
C LEU A 168 -20.95 -10.45 -25.79
N VAL A 169 -22.01 -9.90 -25.20
CA VAL A 169 -22.76 -8.68 -25.59
C VAL A 169 -23.40 -8.72 -26.99
N ARG A 170 -24.45 -7.92 -27.20
CA ARG A 170 -24.96 -7.52 -28.52
C ARG A 170 -24.38 -6.18 -28.91
#